data_AF-A0A2V2N029-F1
#
_entry.id   AF-A0A2V2N029-F1
#
_cell.length_a   1.000
_cell.length_b   1.000
_cell.length_c   1.000
_cell.angle_alpha   90.00
_cell.angle_beta   90.00
_cell.angle_gamma   90.00
#
_symmetry.space_group_name_H-M   'P 1'
#
loop_
_entity.id
_entity.type
_entity.pdbx_description
1 polymer ?
#
loop_
_entity_poly.entity_id
_entity_poly.type
_entity_poly.pdbx_seq_one_letter_code
_entity_poly.pdbx_strand_id
1 'polypeptide(L)'
;MTNKTILIQVRIPENLVRIIDTLQDQGIYMNRTEVIMDGVRRLVKAYQTEDLLKLAVFRSLHGKKGTTSFSDIAYEYDPIDVESAITEAFHTDSIDEIIDEVRR
;
A
#
# COMPACT_ATOMS: atom_id res chain seq x y z
N MET A 1 0.96 -21.72 21.69
CA MET A 1 0.81 -22.14 20.28
C MET A 1 2.20 -22.25 19.69
N THR A 2 2.63 -23.44 19.29
CA THR A 2 3.93 -23.63 18.63
C THR A 2 3.86 -22.95 17.26
N ASN A 3 4.48 -21.78 17.13
CA ASN A 3 4.60 -21.11 15.84
C ASN A 3 5.47 -21.99 14.94
N LYS A 4 4.83 -22.70 14.02
CA LYS A 4 5.49 -23.58 13.07
C LYS A 4 6.29 -22.70 12.09
N THR A 5 7.61 -22.71 12.20
CA THR A 5 8.51 -21.99 11.29
C THR A 5 8.88 -22.87 10.10
N ILE A 6 8.88 -22.29 8.90
CA ILE A 6 9.32 -22.96 7.66
C ILE A 6 10.62 -22.29 7.19
N LEU A 7 11.64 -23.09 6.88
CA LEU A 7 12.88 -22.59 6.29
C LEU A 7 12.66 -22.25 4.82
N ILE A 8 12.99 -21.02 4.43
CA ILE A 8 12.94 -20.57 3.04
C ILE A 8 14.35 -20.17 2.62
N GLN A 9 14.86 -20.79 1.55
CA GLN A 9 16.16 -20.44 0.98
C GLN A 9 15.97 -19.47 -0.20
N VAL A 10 16.61 -18.30 -0.15
CA VAL A 10 16.52 -17.24 -1.17
C VAL A 10 17.90 -16.76 -1.60
N ARG A 11 18.03 -16.31 -2.85
CA ARG A 11 19.22 -15.58 -3.32
C ARG A 11 18.96 -14.09 -3.15
N ILE A 12 19.88 -13.39 -2.50
CA ILE A 12 19.78 -11.96 -2.21
C ILE A 12 20.98 -11.25 -2.85
N PRO A 13 20.78 -10.09 -3.51
CA PRO A 13 21.88 -9.26 -4.01
C PRO A 13 22.88 -8.88 -2.91
N GLU A 14 24.17 -8.94 -3.22
CA GLU A 14 25.25 -8.71 -2.25
C GLU A 14 25.16 -7.34 -1.56
N ASN A 15 24.79 -6.30 -2.31
CA ASN A 15 24.59 -4.95 -1.75
C ASN A 15 23.50 -4.93 -0.67
N LEU A 16 22.42 -5.69 -0.84
CA LEU A 16 21.35 -5.75 0.15
C LEU A 16 21.80 -6.53 1.40
N VAL A 17 22.59 -7.59 1.23
CA VAL A 17 23.19 -8.32 2.35
C VAL A 17 24.09 -7.40 3.17
N ARG A 18 24.93 -6.57 2.52
CA ARG A 18 25.77 -5.58 3.20
C ARG A 18 24.97 -4.58 4.04
N ILE A 19 23.82 -4.13 3.54
CA ILE A 19 22.94 -3.22 4.28
C ILE A 19 22.37 -3.94 5.52
N ILE A 20 21.93 -5.18 5.36
CA ILE A 20 21.43 -6.00 6.48
C ILE A 20 22.51 -6.18 7.54
N ASP A 21 23.75 -6.46 7.13
CA ASP A 21 24.89 -6.59 8.04
C ASP A 21 25.17 -5.30 8.81
N THR A 22 25.12 -4.16 8.12
CA THR A 22 25.30 -2.86 8.77
C THR A 22 24.26 -2.60 9.86
N LEU A 23 23.00 -3.00 9.63
CA LEU A 23 21.93 -2.86 10.63
C LEU A 23 22.16 -3.75 11.87
N GLN A 24 22.78 -4.92 11.67
CA GLN A 24 23.16 -5.81 12.75
C GLN A 24 24.37 -5.26 13.52
N ASP A 25 25.39 -4.76 12.82
CA ASP A 25 26.59 -4.16 13.41
C ASP A 25 26.27 -2.91 14.23
N GLN A 26 25.24 -2.16 13.82
CA GLN A 26 24.70 -1.03 14.58
C GLN A 26 23.86 -1.43 15.80
N GLY A 27 23.62 -2.73 16.00
CA GLY A 27 22.81 -3.25 17.11
C GLY A 27 21.31 -2.97 16.97
N ILE A 28 20.83 -2.55 15.80
CA ILE A 28 19.41 -2.28 15.54
C ILE A 28 18.62 -3.59 15.53
N TYR A 29 19.24 -4.66 15.01
CA TYR A 29 18.67 -6.00 14.97
C TYR A 29 19.70 -7.01 15.48
N MET A 30 19.23 -8.09 16.13
CA MET A 30 20.11 -9.12 16.69
C MET A 30 20.73 -10.02 15.62
N ASN A 31 20.03 -10.25 14.51
CA ASN A 31 20.50 -11.12 13.43
C ASN A 31 19.82 -10.79 12.08
N ARG A 32 20.41 -11.27 10.98
CA ARG A 32 19.87 -11.15 9.62
C ARG A 32 18.43 -11.66 9.48
N THR A 33 18.08 -12.75 10.16
CA THR A 33 16.73 -13.32 10.10
C THR A 33 15.69 -12.34 10.63
N GLU A 34 15.99 -11.64 11.72
CA GLU A 34 15.12 -10.63 12.30
C GLU A 34 14.87 -9.46 11.33
N VAL A 35 15.93 -8.97 10.68
CA VAL A 35 15.84 -7.91 9.66
C VAL A 35 14.92 -8.35 8.50
N ILE A 36 15.16 -9.56 7.98
CA ILE A 36 14.38 -10.10 6.86
C ILE A 36 12.91 -10.29 7.28
N MET A 37 12.67 -10.86 8.45
CA MET A 37 11.32 -11.08 8.97
C MET A 37 10.57 -9.78 9.21
N ASP A 38 11.23 -8.74 9.72
CA ASP A 38 10.61 -7.43 9.92
C ASP A 38 10.29 -6.76 8.58
N GLY A 39 11.22 -6.82 7.61
CA GLY A 39 10.98 -6.33 6.25
C GLY A 39 9.78 -7.01 5.59
N VAL A 40 9.70 -8.35 5.65
CA VAL A 40 8.57 -9.13 5.12
C VAL A 40 7.28 -8.78 5.87
N ARG A 41 7.30 -8.62 7.19
CA ARG A 41 6.11 -8.26 7.98
C ARG A 41 5.57 -6.89 7.56
N ARG A 42 6.44 -5.88 7.43
CA ARG A 42 6.05 -4.54 6.96
C ARG A 42 5.46 -4.60 5.56
N LEU A 43 6.07 -5.40 4.67
CA LEU A 43 5.56 -5.62 3.33
C LEU A 43 4.16 -6.24 3.38
N VAL A 44 3.98 -7.36 4.07
CA VAL A 44 2.66 -8.02 4.19
C VAL A 44 1.62 -7.08 4.75
N LYS A 45 1.95 -6.32 5.80
CA LYS A 45 1.03 -5.33 6.39
C LYS A 45 0.63 -4.25 5.38
N ALA A 46 1.53 -3.81 4.52
CA ALA A 46 1.22 -2.85 3.47
C ALA A 46 0.27 -3.42 2.40
N TYR A 47 0.35 -4.72 2.12
CA TYR A 47 -0.51 -5.40 1.13
C TYR A 47 -1.78 -6.04 1.72
N GLN A 48 -1.92 -6.15 3.03
CA GLN A 48 -3.10 -6.72 3.72
C GLN A 48 -4.31 -5.77 3.78
N THR A 49 -4.28 -4.67 3.03
CA THR A 49 -5.38 -3.73 2.97
C THR A 49 -6.47 -4.23 2.02
N GLU A 50 -7.73 -4.25 2.48
CA GLU A 50 -8.92 -4.57 1.66
C GLU A 50 -9.31 -3.44 0.70
N ASP A 51 -8.74 -2.25 0.88
CA ASP A 51 -8.95 -1.07 0.06
C ASP A 51 -8.19 -1.18 -1.27
N LEU A 52 -8.95 -1.47 -2.34
CA LEU A 52 -8.47 -1.63 -3.70
C LEU A 52 -7.70 -0.39 -4.21
N LEU A 53 -8.07 0.81 -3.77
CA LEU A 53 -7.46 2.06 -4.19
C LEU A 53 -6.06 2.22 -3.59
N LYS A 54 -5.91 1.95 -2.29
CA LYS A 54 -4.58 1.92 -1.63
C LYS A 54 -3.66 0.90 -2.29
N LEU A 55 -4.20 -0.26 -2.66
CA LEU A 55 -3.45 -1.32 -3.30
C LEU A 55 -3.03 -0.94 -4.74
N ALA A 56 -3.87 -0.21 -5.47
CA ALA A 56 -3.54 0.34 -6.79
C ALA A 56 -2.46 1.43 -6.72
N VAL A 57 -2.55 2.36 -5.77
CA VAL A 57 -1.53 3.40 -5.54
C VAL A 57 -0.19 2.76 -5.18
N PHE A 58 -0.19 1.78 -4.28
CA PHE A 58 1.03 1.10 -3.85
C PHE A 58 1.70 0.34 -5.02
N ARG A 59 0.92 -0.33 -5.86
CA ARG A 59 1.42 -0.99 -7.09
C ARG A 59 2.07 0.00 -8.05
N SER A 60 1.43 1.14 -8.26
CA SER A 60 1.95 2.22 -9.11
C SER A 60 3.29 2.76 -8.60
N LEU A 61 3.38 3.09 -7.30
CA LEU A 61 4.60 3.62 -6.68
C LEU A 61 5.78 2.64 -6.73
N HIS A 62 5.51 1.34 -6.68
CA HIS A 62 6.55 0.31 -6.74
C HIS A 62 6.88 -0.17 -8.15
N GLY A 63 6.36 0.47 -9.19
CA GLY A 63 6.62 0.12 -10.58
C GLY A 63 6.16 -1.29 -10.96
N LYS A 64 5.30 -1.90 -10.12
CA LYS A 64 4.72 -3.21 -10.38
C LYS A 64 3.48 -2.98 -11.22
N LYS A 65 3.58 -3.21 -12.53
CA LYS A 65 2.40 -3.33 -13.40
C LYS A 65 1.51 -4.41 -12.79
N GLY A 66 0.36 -4.02 -12.27
CA GLY A 66 -0.66 -4.98 -11.89
C GLY A 66 -0.95 -5.86 -13.10
N THR A 67 -1.00 -7.18 -12.92
CA THR A 67 -1.60 -8.09 -13.90
C THR A 67 -3.10 -7.89 -14.01
N THR A 68 -3.70 -7.21 -13.02
CA THR A 68 -5.07 -6.71 -13.05
C THR A 68 -5.10 -5.50 -13.99
N SER A 69 -5.83 -5.64 -15.09
CA SER A 69 -6.06 -4.55 -16.01
C SER A 69 -6.78 -3.43 -15.25
N PHE A 70 -6.48 -2.16 -15.55
CA PHE A 70 -7.23 -1.03 -14.98
C PHE A 70 -8.73 -1.11 -15.30
N SER A 71 -9.13 -1.92 -16.29
CA SER A 71 -10.52 -2.26 -16.58
C SER A 71 -11.23 -3.10 -15.50
N ASP A 72 -10.49 -3.70 -14.55
CA ASP A 72 -11.08 -4.43 -13.42
C ASP A 72 -11.38 -3.50 -12.21
N ILE A 73 -10.98 -2.23 -12.29
CA ILE A 73 -11.48 -1.18 -11.40
C ILE A 73 -12.85 -0.80 -11.93
N ALA A 74 -13.84 -1.65 -11.66
CA ALA A 74 -15.23 -1.40 -11.97
C ALA A 74 -15.70 -0.21 -11.12
N TYR A 75 -15.47 1.02 -11.60
CA TYR A 75 -16.29 2.21 -11.42
C TYR A 75 -15.54 3.37 -12.08
N GLU A 76 -15.66 3.45 -13.41
CA GLU A 76 -15.56 4.73 -14.10
C GLU A 76 -16.93 5.38 -13.89
N TYR A 77 -17.07 6.20 -12.84
CA TYR A 77 -18.29 6.98 -12.70
C TYR A 77 -18.33 8.01 -13.83
N ASP A 78 -19.47 8.12 -14.52
CA ASP A 78 -19.67 9.18 -15.48
C ASP A 78 -19.52 10.53 -14.73
N PRO A 79 -18.62 11.43 -15.18
CA PRO A 79 -18.45 12.73 -14.56
C PRO A 79 -19.77 13.48 -14.33
N ILE A 80 -20.75 13.29 -15.22
CA ILE A 80 -22.07 13.93 -15.15
C ILE A 80 -22.90 13.35 -13.99
N ASP A 81 -22.81 12.04 -13.77
CA ASP A 81 -23.50 11.38 -12.66
C ASP A 81 -22.88 11.77 -11.31
N VAL A 82 -21.56 11.90 -11.26
CA VAL A 82 -20.84 12.37 -10.07
C VAL A 82 -21.20 13.81 -9.74
N GLU A 83 -21.20 14.69 -10.74
CA GLU A 83 -21.58 16.10 -10.58
C GLU A 83 -23.02 16.21 -10.07
N SER A 84 -23.95 15.50 -10.71
CA SER A 84 -25.36 15.49 -10.30
C SER A 84 -25.56 14.99 -8.87
N ALA A 85 -24.86 13.92 -8.47
CA ALA A 85 -24.95 13.37 -7.11
C ALA A 85 -24.35 14.31 -6.06
N ILE A 86 -23.29 15.04 -6.39
CA ILE A 86 -22.66 16.04 -5.51
C ILE A 86 -23.60 17.25 -5.36
N THR A 87 -24.16 17.76 -6.45
CA THR A 87 -25.13 18.86 -6.41
C THR A 87 -26.39 18.48 -5.65
N GLU A 88 -26.88 17.25 -5.78
CA GLU A 88 -28.03 16.78 -5.00
C GLU A 88 -27.71 16.69 -3.50
N ALA A 89 -26.51 16.22 -3.14
CA ALA A 89 -26.10 16.03 -1.75
C ALA A 89 -25.76 17.34 -1.02
N PHE A 90 -25.13 18.30 -1.72
CA PHE A 90 -24.63 19.54 -1.12
C PHE A 90 -25.42 20.79 -1.54
N HIS A 91 -26.38 20.65 -2.46
CA HIS A 91 -27.19 21.74 -3.02
C HIS A 91 -26.37 22.90 -3.61
N THR A 92 -25.11 22.67 -3.94
CA THR A 92 -24.18 23.64 -4.51
C THR A 92 -23.21 22.94 -5.45
N ASP A 93 -22.78 23.70 -6.48
CA ASP A 93 -21.77 23.27 -7.45
C ASP A 93 -20.40 23.88 -7.12
N SER A 94 -20.33 24.68 -6.05
CA SER A 94 -19.10 25.34 -5.60
C SER A 94 -18.25 24.39 -4.78
N ILE A 95 -17.06 24.05 -5.29
CA ILE A 95 -16.09 23.17 -4.61
C ILE A 95 -15.70 23.73 -3.24
N ASP A 96 -15.52 25.03 -3.12
CA ASP A 96 -15.11 25.67 -1.86
C ASP A 96 -16.20 25.53 -0.78
N GLU A 97 -17.48 25.68 -1.16
CA GLU A 97 -18.61 25.52 -0.23
C GLU A 97 -18.77 24.06 0.21
N ILE A 98 -18.59 23.11 -0.70
CA ILE A 98 -18.63 21.67 -0.39
C ILE A 98 -17.53 21.32 0.62
N ILE A 99 -16.30 21.81 0.41
CA ILE A 99 -15.18 21.55 1.31
C ILE A 99 -15.42 22.15 2.70
N ASP A 100 -16.00 23.36 2.77
CA ASP A 100 -16.30 24.02 4.03
C ASP A 100 -17.42 23.33 4.81
N GLU A 101 -18.45 22.81 4.14
CA GLU A 101 -19.53 22.05 4.77
C GLU A 101 -19.03 20.70 5.31
N VAL A 102 -18.19 19.97 4.56
CA VAL A 102 -17.59 18.69 5.00
C VAL A 102 -16.61 18.88 6.17
N ARG A 103 -16.01 20.06 6.30
CA ARG A 103 -15.03 20.37 7.35
C ARG A 103 -15.68 20.75 8.69
N ARG A 104 -16.96 21.15 8.69
CA ARG A 104 -17.72 21.43 9.92
C ARG A 104 -18.06 20.16 10.69
#